data_AF-A0A9W6LNP9-F1
#
_entry.id   AF-A0A9W6LNP9-F1
#
_cell.length_a   1.000
_cell.length_b   1.000
_cell.length_c   1.000
_cell.angle_alpha   90.00
_cell.angle_beta   90.00
_cell.angle_gamma   90.00
#
_symmetry.space_group_name_H-M   'P 1'
#
loop_
_entity.id
_entity.type
_entity.pdbx_description
1 polymer ?
#
loop_
_entity_poly.entity_id
_entity_poly.type
_entity_poly.pdbx_seq_one_letter_code
_entity_poly.pdbx_strand_id
1 'polypeptide(L)' 'MKVNLISPKGERIAIRVTGLFFFNRGRVKSMIENGYTLAGEEDAKLVSDLKIF' A
#
# COMPACT_ATOMS: atom_id res chain seq x y z
N MET A 1 8.32 0.31 8.19
CA MET A 1 7.77 -0.75 7.32
C MET A 1 7.63 -0.22 5.89
N LYS A 2 7.47 -1.07 4.88
CA LYS A 2 7.18 -0.65 3.50
C LYS A 2 6.04 -1.50 2.94
N VAL A 3 5.16 -0.90 2.13
CA VAL A 3 4.13 -1.58 1.34
C VAL A 3 4.53 -1.46 -0.12
N ASN A 4 4.61 -2.57 -0.82
CA ASN A 4 4.83 -2.60 -2.26
C ASN A 4 3.49 -2.71 -2.98
N LEU A 5 3.28 -1.83 -3.94
CA LEU A 5 2.12 -1.78 -4.82
C LEU A 5 2.57 -1.98 -6.26
N ILE A 6 1.70 -2.59 -7.06
CA ILE A 6 1.86 -2.77 -8.49
C ILE A 6 0.80 -1.90 -9.16
N SER A 7 1.22 -1.04 -10.08
CA SER A 7 0.30 -0.20 -10.84
C SER A 7 -0.47 -1.05 -11.87
N PRO A 8 -1.62 -0.56 -12.36
CA PRO A 8 -2.31 -1.20 -13.48
C PRO A 8 -1.44 -1.36 -14.74
N LYS A 9 -0.35 -0.59 -14.84
CA LYS A 9 0.62 -0.64 -15.93
C LYS A 9 1.78 -1.60 -15.67
N GLY A 10 1.77 -2.32 -14.53
CA GLY A 10 2.81 -3.27 -14.12
C GLY A 10 4.01 -2.64 -13.41
N GLU A 11 3.97 -1.34 -13.09
CA GLU A 11 5.07 -0.66 -12.40
C GLU A 11 5.02 -0.93 -10.90
N ARG A 12 6.17 -1.28 -10.30
CA ARG A 12 6.25 -1.56 -8.86
C ARG A 12 6.67 -0.31 -8.09
N ILE A 13 5.85 0.09 -7.12
CA ILE A 13 6.10 1.24 -6.25
C ILE A 13 6.19 0.75 -4.81
N ALA A 14 7.23 1.19 -4.08
CA ALA A 14 7.38 0.91 -2.66
C ALA A 14 7.09 2.17 -1.84
N ILE A 15 6.09 2.10 -0.96
CA ILE A 15 5.71 3.18 -0.05
C ILE A 15 6.24 2.85 1.33
N ARG A 16 7.11 3.72 1.86
CA ARG A 16 7.61 3.58 3.23
C ARG A 16 6.56 4.08 4.22
N VAL A 17 6.05 3.17 5.03
CA VAL A 17 5.17 3.46 6.18
C VAL A 17 6.05 3.64 7.41
N THR A 18 6.45 4.88 7.68
CA THR A 18 7.19 5.29 8.89
C THR A 18 6.76 6.68 9.35
N GLY A 19 6.61 6.89 10.67
CA GLY A 19 6.46 8.20 11.33
C GLY A 19 5.11 8.91 11.15
N LEU A 20 4.61 9.01 9.92
CA LEU A 20 3.33 9.63 9.55
C LEU A 20 2.33 8.56 9.10
N PHE A 21 1.96 7.68 10.03
CA PHE A 21 1.11 6.52 9.77
C PHE A 21 -0.22 6.90 9.09
N PHE A 22 -0.86 8.01 9.48
CA PHE A 22 -2.16 8.42 8.93
C PHE A 22 -2.09 8.89 7.46
N PHE A 23 -1.08 9.67 7.08
CA PHE A 23 -0.91 10.13 5.69
C PHE A 23 -0.58 8.98 4.73
N ASN A 24 0.31 8.08 5.15
CA ASN A 24 0.68 6.92 4.34
C ASN A 24 -0.48 5.94 4.19
N ARG A 25 -1.33 5.79 5.22
CA ARG A 25 -2.55 4.99 5.17
C ARG A 25 -3.51 5.49 4.09
N GLY A 26 -3.80 6.79 4.08
CA GLY A 26 -4.68 7.41 3.07
C GLY A 26 -4.11 7.28 1.65
N ARG A 27 -2.80 7.45 1.49
CA ARG A 27 -2.12 7.29 0.21
C ARG A 27 -2.20 5.85 -0.33
N VAL A 28 -1.93 4.85 0.50
CA VAL A 28 -2.04 3.43 0.11
C VAL A 28 -3.49 3.08 -0.23
N LYS A 29 -4.46 3.52 0.59
CA LYS A 29 -5.89 3.32 0.31
C LYS A 29 -6.28 3.89 -1.05
N SER A 30 -5.96 5.16 -1.28
CA SER A 30 -6.28 5.85 -2.53
C SER A 30 -5.62 5.17 -3.73
N MET A 31 -4.38 4.70 -3.61
CA MET A 31 -3.74 3.96 -4.70
C MET A 31 -4.45 2.65 -5.01
N ILE A 32 -4.90 1.90 -4.01
CA ILE A 32 -5.66 0.67 -4.25
C ILE A 32 -7.03 0.98 -4.87
N GLU A 33 -7.71 2.03 -4.43
CA GLU A 33 -8.96 2.52 -5.07
C GLU A 33 -8.74 2.97 -6.52
N ASN A 34 -7.54 3.46 -6.86
CA ASN A 34 -7.13 3.78 -8.24
C ASN A 34 -6.64 2.56 -9.04
N GLY A 35 -6.85 1.33 -8.54
CA GLY A 35 -6.56 0.09 -9.25
C GLY A 35 -5.14 -0.46 -9.04
N TYR A 36 -4.37 0.08 -8.11
CA TYR A 36 -3.09 -0.53 -7.73
C TYR A 36 -3.33 -1.80 -6.92
N THR A 37 -2.53 -2.84 -7.17
CA THR A 37 -2.61 -4.12 -6.47
C THR A 37 -1.44 -4.29 -5.51
N LEU A 38 -1.63 -5.11 -4.48
CA LEU A 38 -0.56 -5.42 -3.53
C LEU A 38 0.44 -6.37 -4.17
N ALA A 39 1.74 -6.10 -4.00
CA ALA A 39 2.77 -6.86 -4.70
C ALA A 39 3.08 -8.23 -4.08
N GLY A 40 2.51 -8.54 -2.92
CA GLY A 40 2.71 -9.82 -2.22
C GLY A 40 1.84 -9.95 -0.98
N GLU A 41 1.78 -11.17 -0.43
CA GLU A 41 0.99 -11.51 0.76
C GLU A 41 1.46 -10.77 2.03
N GLU A 42 2.77 -10.53 2.15
CA GLU A 42 3.33 -9.74 3.26
C GLU A 42 2.80 -8.30 3.24
N ASP A 43 2.67 -7.71 2.05
CA ASP A 43 2.09 -6.37 1.87
C ASP A 43 0.60 -6.38 2.19
N ALA A 44 -0.14 -7.43 1.81
CA ALA A 44 -1.55 -7.59 2.13
C ALA A 44 -1.80 -7.68 3.64
N LYS A 45 -0.98 -8.46 4.35
CA LYS A 45 -1.02 -8.55 5.82
C LYS A 45 -0.75 -7.19 6.46
N LEU A 46 0.25 -6.46 5.95
CA LEU A 46 0.62 -5.14 6.46
C LEU A 46 -0.53 -4.13 6.29
N VAL A 47 -1.19 -4.15 5.13
CA VAL A 47 -2.33 -3.29 4.81
C VAL A 47 -3.57 -3.64 5.64
N SER A 48 -3.77 -4.93 5.95
CA SER A 48 -4.81 -5.40 6.86
C SER A 48 -4.55 -4.99 8.31
N ASP A 49 -3.32 -5.15 8.81
CA ASP A 49 -2.91 -4.68 10.15
C ASP A 49 -3.05 -3.15 10.29
N LEU A 50 -2.81 -2.42 9.19
CA LEU A 50 -3.01 -0.97 9.12
C LEU A 50 -4.50 -0.56 9.00
N LYS A 51 -5.43 -1.52 9.03
CA LYS A 51 -6.87 -1.34 8.85
C LYS A 51 -7.20 -0.46 7.64
N ILE A 52 -6.48 -0.64 6.53
CA ILE A 52 -6.69 0.17 5.32
C ILE A 52 -8.01 -0.20 4.63
N PHE A 53 -8.45 -1.43 4.88
CA PHE A 53 -9.75 -2.00 4.53
C PHE A 53 -10.54 -2.30 5.80
#